data_AF-A0A4Y7RK00-F1
#
_entry.id   AF-A0A4Y7RK00-F1
#
_cell.length_a   1.000
_cell.length_b   1.000
_cell.length_c   1.000
_cell.angle_alpha   90.00
_cell.angle_beta   90.00
_cell.angle_gamma   90.00
#
_symmetry.space_group_name_H-M   'P 1'
#
loop_
_entity.id
_entity.type
_entity.pdbx_description
1 polymer ?
#
loop_
_entity_poly.entity_id
_entity_poly.type
_entity_poly.pdbx_seq_one_letter_code
_entity_poly.pdbx_strand_id
1 'polypeptide(L)' 'MAKILREGASYTQRDIIEILSEFSAFKDRVVKKFKELAKELEGKPNEHDLWVNLYLISSDYSEEIAGKKHKQQEQLQKIS' A
#
# COMPACT_ATOMS: atom_id res chain seq x y z
N MET A 1 3.22 -9.45 8.99
CA MET A 1 2.98 -9.32 7.53
C MET A 1 1.60 -9.87 7.30
N ALA A 2 0.68 -9.05 6.78
CA ALA A 2 -0.67 -9.51 6.49
C ALA A 2 -0.63 -10.74 5.58
N LYS A 3 -1.37 -11.79 5.93
CA LYS A 3 -1.55 -12.94 5.05
C LYS A 3 -2.16 -12.45 3.73
N ILE A 4 -1.44 -12.67 2.63
CA ILE A 4 -1.95 -12.36 1.30
C ILE A 4 -3.08 -13.34 1.00
N LEU A 5 -4.28 -12.82 0.78
CA LEU A 5 -5.40 -13.61 0.28
C LEU A 5 -5.09 -14.06 -1.14
N ARG A 6 -5.23 -15.37 -1.38
CA ARG A 6 -5.08 -16.03 -2.67
C ARG A 6 -6.47 -16.36 -3.18
N GLU A 7 -6.68 -16.06 -4.45
CA GLU A 7 -7.91 -16.43 -5.14
C GLU A 7 -8.13 -17.95 -5.07
N GLY A 8 -9.38 -18.38 -4.84
CA GLY A 8 -9.76 -19.80 -4.75
C GLY A 8 -9.42 -20.50 -3.42
N ALA A 9 -8.76 -19.83 -2.47
CA ALA A 9 -8.48 -20.40 -1.15
C ALA A 9 -9.65 -20.18 -0.16
N SER A 10 -9.87 -21.15 0.72
CA SER A 10 -10.83 -21.02 1.83
C SER A 10 -10.14 -20.47 3.08
N TYR A 11 -10.79 -19.53 3.76
CA TYR A 11 -10.28 -18.85 4.95
C TYR A 11 -11.20 -19.05 6.14
N THR A 12 -10.63 -19.21 7.33
CA THR A 12 -11.45 -19.25 8.54
C THR A 12 -11.96 -17.86 8.88
N GLN A 13 -13.04 -17.76 9.65
CA GLN A 13 -13.54 -16.48 10.16
C GLN A 13 -12.45 -15.70 10.92
N ARG A 14 -11.59 -16.41 11.66
CA ARG A 14 -10.46 -15.80 12.39
C ARG A 14 -9.46 -15.15 11.43
N ASP A 15 -9.08 -15.84 10.35
CA ASP A 15 -8.15 -15.29 9.35
C ASP A 15 -8.71 -13.99 8.73
N ILE A 16 -10.02 -13.96 8.43
CA ILE A 16 -10.67 -12.78 7.87
C ILE A 16 -10.69 -11.62 8.87
N ILE A 17 -11.03 -11.87 10.14
CA ILE A 17 -11.07 -10.84 11.19
C ILE A 17 -9.68 -10.22 11.40
N GLU A 18 -8.63 -11.04 11.42
CA GLU A 18 -7.25 -10.58 11.58
C GLU A 18 -6.85 -9.63 10.44
N ILE A 19 -7.13 -10.02 9.19
CA ILE A 19 -6.83 -9.20 8.01
C ILE A 19 -7.60 -7.87 8.03
N LEU A 20 -8.89 -7.91 8.37
CA LEU A 20 -9.71 -6.68 8.45
C LEU A 20 -9.20 -5.74 9.56
N SER A 21 -8.75 -6.30 10.68
CA SER A 21 -8.19 -5.52 11.79
C SER A 21 -6.86 -4.87 11.39
N GLU A 22 -5.97 -5.61 10.72
CA GLU A 22 -4.72 -5.07 10.19
C GLU A 22 -4.97 -3.98 9.14
N PHE A 23 -5.94 -4.19 8.23
CA PHE A 23 -6.33 -3.20 7.24
C PHE A 23 -6.90 -1.92 7.88
N SER A 24 -7.76 -2.05 8.89
CA SER A 24 -8.30 -0.90 9.62
C SER A 24 -7.18 -0.10 10.28
N ALA A 25 -6.27 -0.76 10.99
CA ALA A 25 -5.14 -0.09 11.62
C ALA A 25 -4.20 0.57 10.61
N PHE A 26 -4.00 -0.05 9.44
CA PHE A 26 -3.25 0.55 8.35
C PHE A 26 -3.93 1.81 7.81
N LYS A 27 -5.24 1.74 7.53
CA LYS A 27 -6.04 2.90 7.09
C LYS A 27 -5.91 4.06 8.07
N ASP A 28 -6.03 3.82 9.37
CA ASP A 28 -5.94 4.88 10.38
C ASP A 28 -4.56 5.54 10.40
N ARG A 29 -3.48 4.75 10.28
CA ARG A 29 -2.11 5.28 10.20
C ARG A 29 -1.90 6.13 8.94
N VAL A 30 -2.39 5.67 7.79
CA VAL A 30 -2.28 6.41 6.52
C VAL A 30 -3.05 7.73 6.63
N VAL A 31 -4.29 7.70 7.11
CA VAL A 31 -5.11 8.91 7.28
C VAL A 31 -4.43 9.91 8.22
N LYS A 32 -3.87 9.44 9.35
CA LYS A 32 -3.15 10.30 10.28
C LYS A 32 -1.96 10.99 9.59
N LYS A 33 -1.10 10.22 8.91
CA LYS A 33 0.07 10.77 8.20
C LYS A 33 -0.30 11.76 7.11
N PHE A 34 -1.33 11.48 6.32
CA PHE A 34 -1.79 12.40 5.27
C PHE A 34 -2.35 13.70 5.85
N LYS A 35 -3.06 13.65 6.98
CA LYS A 35 -3.52 14.86 7.68
C LYS A 35 -2.36 15.70 8.22
N GLU A 36 -1.33 15.07 8.75
CA GLU A 36 -0.12 15.76 9.22
C GLU A 36 0.61 16.43 8.04
N LEU A 37 0.85 15.67 6.96
CA LEU A 37 1.49 16.20 5.76
C LEU A 37 0.70 17.33 5.11
N ALA A 38 -0.63 17.22 5.03
CA ALA A 38 -1.46 18.27 4.47
C ALA A 38 -1.31 19.59 5.23
N LYS A 39 -1.26 19.54 6.57
CA LYS A 39 -0.99 20.72 7.39
C LYS A 39 0.40 21.31 7.17
N GLU A 40 1.40 20.47 6.88
CA GLU A 40 2.76 20.95 6.57
C GLU A 40 2.87 21.59 5.18
N LEU A 41 2.00 21.21 4.26
CA LEU A 41 1.98 21.73 2.89
C LEU A 41 1.10 22.98 2.74
N GLU A 42 0.07 23.09 3.57
CA GLU A 42 -0.91 24.18 3.56
C GLU A 42 -0.24 25.57 3.59
N GLY A 43 -0.58 26.40 2.60
CA GLY A 43 -0.16 27.80 2.54
C GLY A 43 1.27 28.01 2.04
N LYS A 44 1.97 26.94 1.64
CA LYS A 44 3.27 27.08 0.97
C LYS A 44 3.07 27.56 -0.47
N PRO A 45 3.95 28.46 -0.98
CA PRO A 45 3.83 28.99 -2.35
C PRO A 45 3.98 27.91 -3.43
N ASN A 46 4.55 26.75 -3.09
CA ASN A 46 4.74 25.59 -3.96
C ASN A 46 3.92 24.37 -3.53
N GLU A 47 2.82 24.56 -2.78
CA GLU A 47 1.98 23.47 -2.27
C GLU A 47 1.55 22.49 -3.37
N HIS A 48 1.07 23.00 -4.50
CA HIS A 48 0.67 22.19 -5.66
C HIS A 48 1.80 21.28 -6.14
N ASP A 49 3.00 21.85 -6.36
CA ASP A 49 4.15 21.09 -6.88
C ASP A 49 4.62 20.03 -5.88
N LEU A 50 4.53 20.31 -4.58
CA LEU A 50 4.85 19.33 -3.53
C LEU A 50 3.88 18.16 -3.56
N TRP A 51 2.57 18.40 -3.73
CA TRP A 51 1.58 17.33 -3.88
C TRP A 51 1.76 16.52 -5.15
N VAL A 52 2.04 17.17 -6.28
CA VAL A 52 2.31 16.48 -7.56
C VAL A 52 3.54 15.58 -7.43
N ASN A 53 4.63 16.09 -6.87
CA ASN A 53 5.85 15.30 -6.69
C ASN A 53 5.63 14.11 -5.74
N LEU A 54 4.87 14.29 -4.65
CA LEU A 54 4.52 13.20 -3.75
C LEU A 54 3.73 12.10 -4.50
N TYR A 55 2.76 12.49 -5.33
CA TYR A 55 1.96 11.56 -6.11
C TYR A 55 2.82 10.76 -7.08
N LEU A 56 3.72 11.43 -7.81
CA LEU A 56 4.61 10.78 -8.77
C LEU A 56 5.53 9.76 -8.08
N ILE A 57 6.23 10.15 -7.02
CA ILE A 57 7.12 9.26 -6.27
C ILE A 57 6.36 8.07 -5.67
N SER A 58 5.15 8.31 -5.15
CA SER A 58 4.31 7.25 -4.59
C SER A 58 3.83 6.27 -5.67
N SER A 59 3.53 6.77 -6.87
CA SER A 59 3.13 5.96 -8.02
C SER A 59 4.29 5.11 -8.51
N ASP A 60 5.47 5.71 -8.71
CA ASP A 60 6.69 5.01 -9.11
C ASP A 60 7.04 3.89 -8.12
N TYR A 61 6.98 4.18 -6.82
CA TYR A 61 7.22 3.17 -5.78
C TYR A 61 6.20 2.02 -5.85
N SER A 62 4.91 2.35 -6.02
CA SER A 62 3.85 1.34 -6.14
C SER A 62 4.07 0.41 -7.34
N GLU A 63 4.45 0.99 -8.48
CA GLU A 63 4.78 0.24 -9.70
C GLU A 63 6.02 -0.64 -9.51
N GLU A 64 7.07 -0.12 -8.87
CA GLU A 64 8.28 -0.90 -8.57
C GLU A 64 7.97 -2.12 -7.68
N ILE A 65 7.14 -1.93 -6.64
CA ILE A 65 6.71 -3.02 -5.76
C ILE A 65 5.85 -4.04 -6.50
N ALA A 66 4.95 -3.60 -7.37
CA ALA A 66 4.15 -4.49 -8.21
C ALA A 66 5.04 -5.30 -9.17
N GLY A 67 6.02 -4.65 -9.82
CA GLY A 67 6.98 -5.31 -10.70
C GLY A 67 7.85 -6.33 -9.98
N LYS A 68 8.32 -6.03 -8.76
CA LYS A 68 9.05 -7.00 -7.91
C LYS A 68 8.20 -8.23 -7.59
N LYS A 69 6.91 -8.04 -7.27
CA LYS A 69 5.98 -9.15 -6.99
C LYS A 69 5.74 -10.03 -8.22
N HIS A 70 5.57 -9.43 -9.41
CA HIS A 70 5.42 -10.18 -10.66
C HIS A 70 6.66 -11.03 -10.97
N LYS A 71 7.86 -10.46 -10.86
CA LYS A 71 9.11 -11.20 -11.08
C LYS A 71 9.29 -12.38 -10.11
N GLN A 72 8.91 -12.21 -8.84
CA GLN A 72 8.92 -13.30 -7.86
C GLN A 72 7.93 -14.42 -8.23
N GLN A 73 6.73 -14.08 -8.70
CA GLN A 73 5.75 -15.07 -9.15
C GLN A 73 6.24 -15.86 -10.38
N GLU A 74 6.85 -15.19 -11.37
CA GLU A 74 7.40 -15.84 -12.56
C GLU A 74 8.53 -16.81 -12.22
N GLN A 75 9.40 -16.46 -11.26
CA GLN A 75 10.46 -17.36 -10.80
C GLN A 75 9.89 -18.61 -10.12
N LEU A 76 8.86 -18.47 -9.28
CA LEU A 76 8.22 -19.60 -8.61
C LEU A 76 7.49 -20.54 -9.60
N GLN A 77 6.88 -20.01 -10.66
CA GLN A 77 6.22 -20.82 -11.69
C GLN A 77 7.20 -21.62 -12.57
N LYS A 78 8.43 -21.14 -12.77
CA LYS A 78 9.46 -21.86 -13.56
C LYS A 78 10.11 -23.04 -12.83
N ILE A 79 9.88 -23.17 -11.52
CA ILE A 79 10.51 -24.18 -10.65
C ILE A 79 9.53 -25.34 -10.34
N SER A 80 8.27 -25.23 -10.74
CA SER A 80 7.23 -26.26 -10.57
C SER A 80 6.90 -26.97 -11.88
#